data_AF-A0A812X8V2-F1
#
_entry.id   AF-A0A812X8V2-F1
#
_cell.length_a   1.000
_cell.length_b   1.000
_cell.length_c   1.000
_cell.angle_alpha   90.00
_cell.angle_beta   90.00
_cell.angle_gamma   90.00
#
_symmetry.space_group_name_H-M   'P 1'
#
loop_
_entity.id
_entity.type
_entity.pdbx_description
1 polymer ?
#
loop_
_entity_poly.entity_id
_entity_poly.type
_entity_poly.pdbx_seq_one_letter_code
_entity_poly.pdbx_strand_id
1 'polypeptide(L)'
;MTSFCQKFVAAYEASAQEQAEKPLPHLHSGFWLQSYGFSKACLNRYCQIMASKHPSLSCVACSPGFVDTEMVKSYRGDSKLKSVEEGGDVCAWLACCPSIDNGYYNPDRSMLEGS
;
A
#
# COMPACT_ATOMS: atom_id res chain seq x y z
N MET A 1 -15.11 -16.67 20.54
CA MET A 1 -15.13 -15.93 19.25
C MET A 1 -13.68 -15.66 18.85
N THR A 2 -13.18 -16.28 17.77
CA THR A 2 -11.86 -15.93 17.22
C THR A 2 -11.92 -14.52 16.64
N SER A 3 -10.94 -13.69 17.01
CA SER A 3 -10.78 -12.32 16.51
C SER A 3 -10.68 -12.31 14.98
N PHE A 4 -11.13 -11.23 14.35
CA PHE A 4 -10.95 -11.01 12.92
C PHE A 4 -9.49 -11.25 12.48
N CYS A 5 -8.52 -10.76 13.27
CA CYS A 5 -7.11 -10.95 13.00
C CYS A 5 -6.72 -12.44 12.97
N GLN A 6 -7.27 -13.27 13.86
CA GLN A 6 -6.95 -14.70 13.89
C GLN A 6 -7.53 -15.44 12.69
N LYS A 7 -8.76 -15.10 12.28
CA LYS A 7 -9.37 -15.67 11.07
C LYS A 7 -8.60 -15.28 9.81
N PHE A 8 -8.16 -14.03 9.77
CA PHE A 8 -7.39 -13.48 8.67
C PHE A 8 -5.98 -14.09 8.58
N VAL A 9 -5.26 -14.21 9.70
CA VAL A 9 -3.94 -14.86 9.75
C VAL A 9 -4.05 -16.32 9.30
N ALA A 10 -5.06 -17.06 9.78
CA ALA A 10 -5.27 -18.44 9.35
C ALA A 10 -5.57 -18.57 7.85
N ALA A 11 -6.40 -17.69 7.30
CA ALA A 11 -6.68 -17.65 5.86
C ALA A 11 -5.43 -17.30 5.05
N TYR A 12 -4.62 -16.34 5.54
CA TYR A 12 -3.36 -15.95 4.92
C TYR A 12 -2.33 -17.08 4.91
N GLU A 13 -2.16 -17.78 6.03
CA GLU A 13 -1.25 -18.93 6.15
C GLU A 13 -1.66 -20.07 5.21
N ALA A 14 -2.96 -20.35 5.10
CA ALA A 14 -3.48 -21.35 4.17
C ALA A 14 -3.22 -20.97 2.70
N SER A 15 -3.50 -19.72 2.30
CA SER A 15 -3.23 -19.25 0.94
C SER A 15 -1.72 -19.21 0.61
N ALA A 16 -0.88 -18.88 1.59
CA ALA A 16 0.57 -18.91 1.43
C ALA A 16 1.09 -20.34 1.20
N GLN A 17 0.52 -21.34 1.89
CA GLN A 17 0.84 -22.75 1.66
C GLN A 17 0.40 -23.21 0.26
N GLU A 18 -0.81 -22.84 -0.17
CA GLU A 18 -1.33 -23.17 -1.51
C GLU A 18 -0.47 -22.55 -2.63
N GLN A 19 0.00 -21.31 -2.46
CA GLN A 19 0.84 -20.62 -3.44
C GLN A 19 2.29 -21.11 -3.48
N ALA A 20 2.80 -21.68 -2.38
CA ALA A 20 4.09 -22.37 -2.40
C ALA A 20 4.08 -23.58 -3.34
N GLU A 21 2.92 -24.21 -3.54
CA GLU A 21 2.75 -25.36 -4.44
C GLU A 21 2.50 -24.95 -5.90
N LYS A 22 1.99 -23.73 -6.15
CA LYS A 22 1.67 -23.21 -7.48
C LYS A 22 2.12 -21.75 -7.65
N PRO A 23 3.39 -21.51 -8.01
CA PRO A 23 3.84 -20.15 -8.28
C PRO A 23 3.03 -19.56 -9.45
N LEU A 24 2.49 -18.36 -9.26
CA LEU A 24 1.80 -17.64 -10.32
C LEU A 24 2.78 -17.43 -11.48
N PRO A 25 2.38 -17.71 -12.74
CA PRO A 25 3.20 -17.34 -13.88
C PRO A 25 3.46 -15.82 -13.81
N HIS A 26 4.57 -15.33 -14.37
CA HIS A 26 4.96 -13.90 -14.43
C HIS A 26 5.17 -13.13 -13.09
N LEU A 27 4.83 -13.68 -11.93
CA LEU A 27 5.31 -13.21 -10.63
C LEU A 27 6.43 -14.17 -10.18
N HIS A 28 7.69 -13.81 -10.42
CA HIS A 28 8.83 -14.53 -9.84
C HIS A 28 8.70 -14.42 -8.31
N SER A 29 8.06 -15.42 -7.71
CA SER A 29 7.36 -15.34 -6.43
C SER A 29 8.32 -15.66 -5.31
N GLY A 30 8.62 -14.63 -4.51
CA GLY A 30 9.13 -14.81 -3.16
C GLY A 30 8.08 -14.31 -2.17
N PHE A 31 8.07 -14.92 -0.97
CA PHE A 31 7.32 -14.49 0.21
C PHE A 31 7.33 -12.96 0.42
N TRP A 32 8.41 -12.29 0.01
CA TRP A 32 8.64 -10.84 0.11
C TRP A 32 7.64 -9.98 -0.70
N LEU A 33 7.27 -10.37 -1.91
CA LEU A 33 6.33 -9.57 -2.73
C LEU A 33 4.89 -9.67 -2.19
N GLN A 34 4.54 -10.84 -1.66
CA GLN A 34 3.24 -11.12 -1.04
C GLN A 34 3.11 -10.50 0.34
N SER A 35 4.13 -10.64 1.19
CA SER A 35 4.17 -9.99 2.51
C SER A 35 4.28 -8.47 2.41
N TYR A 36 4.99 -7.94 1.41
CA TYR A 36 4.99 -6.51 1.11
C TYR A 36 3.59 -6.03 0.75
N GLY A 37 2.96 -6.63 -0.27
CA GLY A 37 1.60 -6.26 -0.69
C GLY A 37 0.58 -6.36 0.45
N PHE A 38 0.67 -7.42 1.25
CA PHE A 38 -0.14 -7.62 2.44
C PHE A 38 0.07 -6.52 3.49
N SER A 39 1.33 -6.20 3.82
CA SER A 39 1.65 -5.13 4.78
C SER A 39 1.09 -3.77 4.34
N LYS A 40 1.08 -3.50 3.03
CA LYS A 40 0.50 -2.28 2.45
C LYS A 40 -1.03 -2.29 2.47
N ALA A 41 -1.67 -3.44 2.24
CA ALA A 41 -3.12 -3.58 2.42
C ALA A 41 -3.54 -3.36 3.88
N CYS A 42 -2.79 -3.91 4.84
CA CYS A 42 -3.01 -3.65 6.26
C CYS A 42 -2.82 -2.17 6.62
N LEU A 43 -1.81 -1.50 6.06
CA LEU A 43 -1.60 -0.07 6.25
C LEU A 43 -2.81 0.74 5.74
N ASN A 44 -3.33 0.44 4.55
CA ASN A 44 -4.52 1.11 4.02
C ASN A 44 -5.72 0.96 4.97
N ARG A 45 -5.96 -0.26 5.48
CA ARG A 45 -7.05 -0.50 6.44
C ARG A 45 -6.81 0.20 7.78
N TYR A 46 -5.57 0.28 8.23
CA TYR A 46 -5.21 1.00 9.44
C TYR A 46 -5.55 2.49 9.31
N CYS A 47 -5.22 3.12 8.18
CA CYS A 47 -5.59 4.51 7.91
C CYS A 47 -7.10 4.74 7.97
N GLN A 48 -7.93 3.84 7.41
CA GLN A 48 -9.41 3.90 7.53
C GLN A 48 -9.88 3.85 8.99
N ILE A 49 -9.32 2.94 9.79
CA ILE A 49 -9.67 2.81 11.21
C ILE A 49 -9.27 4.07 11.98
N MET A 50 -8.09 4.63 11.71
CA MET A 50 -7.61 5.84 12.37
C MET A 50 -8.43 7.07 11.97
N ALA A 51 -8.77 7.21 10.69
CA ALA A 51 -9.67 8.26 10.20
C ALA A 51 -11.04 8.22 10.90
N SER A 52 -11.62 7.03 11.08
CA SER A 52 -12.89 6.85 11.80
C SER A 52 -12.78 7.15 13.29
N LYS A 53 -11.68 6.79 13.94
CA LYS A 53 -11.47 7.01 15.38
C LYS A 53 -11.08 8.45 15.73
N HIS A 54 -10.41 9.13 14.82
CA HIS A 54 -9.84 10.46 15.01
C HIS A 54 -10.25 11.38 13.85
N PRO A 55 -11.53 11.80 13.77
CA PRO A 55 -12.02 12.57 12.64
C PRO A 55 -11.38 13.96 12.49
N SER A 56 -10.71 14.47 13.53
CA SER A 56 -9.92 15.69 13.47
C SER A 56 -8.54 15.53 12.82
N LEU A 57 -8.13 14.29 12.51
CA LEU A 57 -6.84 13.98 11.87
C LEU A 57 -7.08 13.39 10.48
N SER A 58 -6.30 13.87 9.51
CA SER A 58 -6.21 13.27 8.18
C SER A 58 -5.28 12.06 8.21
N CYS A 59 -5.85 10.86 8.07
CA CYS A 59 -5.17 9.57 8.07
C CYS A 59 -5.42 8.87 6.73
N VAL A 60 -4.49 8.99 5.79
CA VAL A 60 -4.59 8.41 4.44
C VAL A 60 -3.39 7.56 4.11
N ALA A 61 -3.54 6.71 3.08
CA ALA A 61 -2.42 6.00 2.47
C ALA A 61 -2.19 6.50 1.05
N CYS A 62 -0.96 6.41 0.56
CA CYS A 62 -0.62 6.78 -0.81
C CYS A 62 0.47 5.86 -1.37
N SER A 63 0.73 5.97 -2.67
CA SER A 63 1.89 5.37 -3.30
C SER A 63 2.73 6.45 -3.96
N PRO A 64 4.05 6.50 -3.71
CA PRO A 64 4.95 7.39 -4.43
C PRO A 64 5.13 6.97 -5.91
N GLY A 65 4.59 5.81 -6.30
CA GLY A 65 4.87 5.16 -7.57
C GLY A 65 6.17 4.34 -7.50
N PHE A 66 6.75 4.06 -8.65
CA PHE A 66 7.96 3.25 -8.75
C PHE A 66 9.21 4.14 -8.79
N VAL A 67 9.85 4.31 -7.63
CA VAL A 67 10.89 5.33 -7.39
C VAL A 67 12.27 4.68 -7.36
N ASP A 68 13.25 5.32 -8.00
CA ASP A 68 14.66 4.91 -7.99
C ASP A 68 15.27 5.07 -6.59
N THR A 69 15.26 3.96 -5.85
CA THR A 69 15.76 3.85 -4.47
C THR A 69 16.45 2.50 -4.29
N GLU A 70 17.16 2.32 -3.18
CA GLU A 70 17.76 1.02 -2.81
C GLU A 70 16.75 -0.13 -2.85
N MET A 71 15.48 0.14 -2.51
CA MET A 71 14.40 -0.84 -2.42
C MET A 71 14.11 -1.54 -3.77
N VAL A 72 14.35 -0.84 -4.89
CA VAL A 72 14.02 -1.34 -6.23
C VAL A 72 15.25 -1.79 -7.03
N LYS A 73 16.46 -1.75 -6.45
CA LYS A 73 17.72 -2.08 -7.15
C LYS A 73 17.81 -3.48 -7.73
N SER A 74 17.08 -4.44 -7.16
CA SER A 74 17.03 -5.83 -7.67
C SER A 74 16.03 -6.00 -8.83
N TYR A 75 15.21 -4.99 -9.11
CA TYR A 75 14.29 -5.01 -10.24
C TYR A 75 15.06 -4.96 -11.56
N ARG A 76 14.58 -5.73 -12.54
CA ARG A 76 15.22 -5.90 -13.86
C ARG A 76 14.25 -5.66 -15.02
N GLY A 77 13.05 -5.16 -14.73
CA GLY A 77 12.05 -4.86 -15.77
C GLY A 77 12.27 -3.47 -16.38
N ASP A 78 11.61 -3.22 -17.51
CA ASP A 78 11.75 -1.98 -18.30
C ASP A 78 10.86 -0.83 -17.79
N SER A 79 10.43 -0.88 -16.53
CA SER A 79 9.61 0.19 -15.95
C SER A 79 10.42 1.47 -15.82
N LYS A 80 9.89 2.58 -16.31
CA LYS A 80 10.46 3.91 -16.08
C LYS A 80 10.38 4.25 -14.59
N LEU A 81 11.53 4.37 -13.95
CA LEU A 81 11.63 4.80 -12.55
C LEU A 81 11.44 6.31 -12.43
N LYS A 82 10.74 6.73 -11.38
CA LYS A 82 10.66 8.13 -10.93
C LYS A 82 11.90 8.51 -10.13
N SER A 83 12.27 9.79 -10.17
CA SER A 83 13.24 10.33 -9.22
C SER A 83 12.68 10.36 -7.80
N VAL A 84 13.55 10.53 -6.80
CA VAL A 84 13.14 10.65 -5.39
C VAL A 84 12.22 11.85 -5.18
N GLU A 85 12.47 12.95 -5.87
CA GLU A 85 11.66 14.17 -5.82
C GLU A 85 10.27 13.93 -6.43
N GLU A 86 10.20 13.29 -7.59
CA GLU A 86 8.93 12.93 -8.25
C GLU A 86 8.09 11.95 -7.40
N GLY A 87 8.75 11.04 -6.68
CA GLY A 87 8.09 10.12 -5.75
C GLY A 87 7.64 10.78 -4.45
N GLY A 88 8.43 11.71 -3.92
CA GLY A 88 8.15 12.42 -2.66
C GLY A 88 7.04 13.46 -2.76
N ASP A 89 6.77 13.96 -3.97
CA ASP A 89 5.77 15.00 -4.22
C ASP A 89 4.37 14.66 -3.66
N VAL A 90 3.88 13.44 -3.90
CA VAL A 90 2.55 13.03 -3.41
C VAL A 90 2.46 13.00 -1.89
N CYS A 91 3.54 12.57 -1.21
CA CYS A 91 3.62 12.54 0.24
C CYS A 91 3.63 13.97 0.81
N ALA A 92 4.43 14.86 0.22
CA ALA A 92 4.52 16.26 0.62
C ALA A 92 3.19 17.00 0.40
N TRP A 93 2.53 16.74 -0.73
CA TRP A 93 1.22 17.29 -1.03
C TRP A 93 0.15 16.84 -0.01
N LEU A 94 0.02 15.53 0.24
CA LEU A 94 -0.96 15.02 1.21
C LEU A 94 -0.75 15.55 2.63
N ALA A 95 0.51 15.81 3.02
CA ALA A 95 0.82 16.38 4.32
C ALA A 95 0.40 17.86 4.46
N CYS A 96 0.30 18.59 3.34
CA CYS A 96 0.04 20.03 3.32
C CYS A 96 -1.33 20.40 2.72
N CYS A 97 -2.09 19.43 2.21
CA CYS A 97 -3.38 19.68 1.57
C CYS A 97 -4.44 20.11 2.62
N PRO A 98 -5.23 21.16 2.38
CA PRO A 98 -6.19 21.69 3.35
C PRO A 98 -7.33 20.72 3.68
N SER A 99 -7.71 19.89 2.72
CA SER A 99 -8.80 18.90 2.79
C SER A 99 -8.39 17.68 1.96
N ILE A 100 -8.69 16.48 2.44
CA ILE A 100 -8.50 15.24 1.69
C ILE A 100 -9.62 14.25 2.03
N ASP A 101 -9.92 13.33 1.11
CA ASP A 101 -10.83 12.24 1.40
C ASP A 101 -10.18 11.26 2.40
N ASN A 102 -10.62 11.39 3.66
CA ASN A 102 -9.94 10.82 4.81
C ASN A 102 -10.17 9.30 4.91
N GLY A 103 -9.11 8.54 5.17
CA GLY A 103 -9.16 7.08 5.26
C GLY A 103 -8.95 6.36 3.92
N TYR A 104 -8.91 7.06 2.78
CA TYR A 104 -8.77 6.42 1.48
C TYR A 104 -7.34 6.40 0.96
N TYR A 105 -7.13 5.57 -0.07
CA TYR A 105 -5.87 5.47 -0.80
C TYR A 105 -5.83 6.53 -1.90
N ASN A 106 -4.84 7.41 -1.83
CA ASN A 106 -4.69 8.55 -2.73
C ASN A 106 -3.38 8.41 -3.52
N PRO A 107 -3.42 7.87 -4.76
CA PRO A 107 -2.21 7.61 -5.55
C PRO A 107 -1.60 8.86 -6.19
N ASP A 108 -2.39 9.91 -6.37
CA ASP A 108 -2.00 11.15 -7.03
C ASP A 108 -2.95 12.28 -6.63
N ARG A 109 -2.80 13.43 -7.30
CA ARG A 109 -3.61 14.64 -7.08
C ARG A 109 -4.97 14.60 -7.77
N SER A 110 -5.36 13.49 -8.43
CA SER A 110 -6.63 13.39 -9.15
C SER A 110 -7.85 13.39 -8.23
N MET A 111 -7.65 13.12 -6.94
CA MET A 111 -8.71 13.04 -5.93
C MET A 111 -9.01 14.40 -5.25
N LEU A 112 -8.64 15.52 -5.88
CA LEU A 112 -8.96 16.86 -5.38
C LEU A 112 -10.46 17.16 -5.56
N GLU A 113 -11.18 17.20 -4.44
CA GLU A 113 -12.53 17.75 -4.18
C GLU A 113 -13.69 17.42 -5.15
N GLY A 114 -14.71 16.76 -4.59
CA GLY A 114 -16.11 16.96 -4.98
C GLY A 114 -16.72 15.94 -5.94
N SER A 115 -17.27 14.85 -5.38
CA SER A 115 -18.47 14.19 -5.90
C SER A 115 -19.49 14.08 -4.79
#